data_AF-A0A3D5BDF0-F1
#
_entry.id   AF-A0A3D5BDF0-F1
#
_cell.length_a   1.000
_cell.length_b   1.000
_cell.length_c   1.000
_cell.angle_alpha   90.00
_cell.angle_beta   90.00
_cell.angle_gamma   90.00
#
_symmetry.space_group_name_H-M   'P 1'
#
loop_
_entity.id
_entity.type
_entity.pdbx_description
1 polymer ?
#
loop_
_entity_poly.entity_id
_entity_poly.type
_entity_poly.pdbx_seq_one_letter_code
_entity_poly.pdbx_strand_id
1 'polypeptide(L)'
;MQKVTGIGGVFLKARDPMALALWYQQHLGVPLLPGSPYGSFIAQSQDETVWSTFADSSDYFGRPEQQMMLNYRVTDLNAMLAQLKAAGVRVDEQRESGDYGDFGWAYDPEGNKFELWQPK
;
A
#
# COMPACT_ATOMS: atom_id res chain seq x y z
N MET A 1 -21.43 -10.29 -23.21
CA MET A 1 -21.46 -10.11 -21.74
C MET A 1 -20.34 -9.17 -21.37
N GLN A 2 -20.62 -8.13 -20.58
CA GLN A 2 -19.60 -7.17 -20.15
C GLN A 2 -18.71 -7.80 -19.06
N LYS A 3 -17.43 -7.39 -18.99
CA LYS A 3 -16.45 -7.88 -18.00
C LYS A 3 -15.72 -6.69 -17.39
N VAL A 4 -15.37 -6.79 -16.11
CA VAL A 4 -14.42 -5.85 -15.47
C VAL A 4 -13.04 -6.04 -16.10
N THR A 5 -12.29 -4.94 -16.28
CA THR A 5 -10.98 -4.94 -16.95
C THR A 5 -9.80 -4.62 -16.03
N GLY A 6 -10.06 -4.37 -14.74
CA GLY A 6 -9.07 -3.99 -13.74
C GLY A 6 -9.69 -3.22 -12.58
N ILE A 7 -8.84 -2.66 -11.72
CA ILE A 7 -9.24 -1.77 -10.62
C ILE A 7 -9.08 -0.32 -11.08
N GLY A 8 -10.17 0.46 -11.05
CA GLY A 8 -10.16 1.86 -11.47
C GLY A 8 -9.66 2.84 -10.39
N GLY A 9 -9.59 2.40 -9.14
CA GLY A 9 -9.11 3.21 -8.02
C GLY A 9 -9.31 2.51 -6.69
N VAL A 10 -8.61 3.00 -5.68
CA VAL A 10 -8.73 2.57 -4.27
C VAL A 10 -9.03 3.79 -3.41
N PHE A 11 -9.90 3.62 -2.42
CA PHE A 11 -10.35 4.71 -1.55
C PHE A 11 -10.22 4.28 -0.09
N LEU A 12 -9.57 5.10 0.71
CA LEU A 12 -9.32 4.83 2.13
C LEU A 12 -10.20 5.73 2.99
N LYS A 13 -10.70 5.18 4.09
CA LYS A 13 -11.30 5.96 5.17
C LYS A 13 -10.19 6.45 6.09
N ALA A 14 -10.32 7.68 6.56
CA ALA A 14 -9.40 8.30 7.48
C ALA A 14 -10.17 9.11 8.53
N ARG A 15 -9.64 9.18 9.74
CA ARG A 15 -10.09 10.12 10.78
C ARG A 15 -9.80 11.55 10.36
N ASP A 16 -8.65 11.78 9.72
CA ASP A 16 -8.27 13.03 9.05
C ASP A 16 -7.78 12.72 7.61
N PRO A 17 -8.64 12.89 6.60
CA PRO A 17 -8.30 12.58 5.20
C PRO A 17 -7.13 13.38 4.66
N MET A 18 -6.97 14.64 5.07
CA MET A 18 -5.88 15.49 4.57
C MET A 18 -4.56 15.08 5.19
N ALA A 19 -4.54 14.82 6.50
CA ALA A 19 -3.34 14.35 7.18
C ALA A 19 -2.86 13.01 6.60
N LEU A 20 -3.78 12.07 6.34
CA LEU A 20 -3.43 10.79 5.75
C LEU A 20 -2.91 10.96 4.31
N ALA A 21 -3.55 11.78 3.49
CA ALA A 21 -3.11 12.04 2.12
C ALA A 21 -1.71 12.66 2.08
N LEU A 22 -1.45 13.68 2.92
CA LEU A 22 -0.13 14.31 3.04
C LEU A 22 0.94 13.32 3.53
N TRP A 23 0.57 12.42 4.43
CA TRP A 23 1.47 11.34 4.86
C TRP A 23 1.82 10.42 3.69
N TYR A 24 0.85 9.99 2.88
CA TYR A 24 1.12 9.18 1.68
C TYR A 24 1.96 9.91 0.64
N GLN A 25 1.73 11.20 0.45
CA GLN A 25 2.56 12.03 -0.43
C GLN A 25 4.00 12.08 0.08
N GLN A 26 4.19 12.36 1.37
CA GLN A 26 5.51 12.51 1.97
C GLN A 26 6.31 11.21 1.98
N HIS A 27 5.67 10.09 2.31
CA HIS A 27 6.38 8.84 2.59
C HIS A 27 6.37 7.83 1.46
N LEU A 28 5.35 7.86 0.60
CA LEU A 28 5.23 6.94 -0.54
C LEU A 28 5.21 7.67 -1.89
N GLY A 29 5.30 9.01 -1.89
CA GLY A 29 5.38 9.79 -3.13
C GLY A 29 4.07 9.89 -3.91
N VAL A 30 2.92 9.61 -3.28
CA VAL A 30 1.62 9.70 -3.95
C VAL A 30 1.32 11.17 -4.32
N PRO A 31 1.20 11.52 -5.61
CA PRO A 31 0.92 12.89 -6.01
C PRO A 31 -0.51 13.28 -5.64
N LEU A 32 -0.67 14.48 -5.06
CA LEU A 32 -1.96 15.04 -4.66
C LEU A 32 -2.37 16.21 -5.54
N LEU A 33 -3.68 16.38 -5.69
CA LEU A 33 -4.25 17.62 -6.21
C LEU A 33 -4.10 18.73 -5.15
N PRO A 34 -3.71 19.97 -5.52
CA PRO A 34 -3.51 21.05 -4.56
C PRO A 34 -4.74 21.30 -3.68
N GLY A 35 -4.54 21.31 -2.36
CA GLY A 35 -5.61 21.55 -1.37
C GLY A 35 -6.63 20.42 -1.24
N SER A 36 -6.36 19.23 -1.78
CA SER A 36 -7.28 18.10 -1.78
C SER A 36 -6.61 16.82 -1.26
N PRO A 37 -7.35 15.94 -0.54
CA PRO A 37 -6.85 14.62 -0.18
C PRO A 37 -6.86 13.64 -1.37
N TYR A 38 -7.32 14.09 -2.54
CA TYR A 38 -7.33 13.29 -3.77
C TYR A 38 -5.95 13.24 -4.41
N GLY A 39 -5.50 12.03 -4.76
CA GLY A 39 -4.30 11.78 -5.53
C GLY A 39 -4.53 10.74 -6.63
N SER A 40 -3.71 10.79 -7.67
CA SER A 40 -3.75 9.82 -8.77
C SER A 40 -2.40 9.70 -9.45
N PHE A 41 -1.96 8.48 -9.73
CA PHE A 41 -0.76 8.18 -10.50
C PHE A 41 -1.05 7.13 -11.57
N ILE A 42 -0.28 7.16 -12.65
CA ILE A 42 -0.37 6.18 -13.73
C ILE A 42 0.65 5.08 -13.43
N ALA A 43 0.19 3.84 -13.32
CA ALA A 43 1.06 2.67 -13.21
C ALA A 43 1.91 2.51 -14.49
N GLN A 44 3.05 1.83 -14.41
CA GLN A 44 3.88 1.62 -15.59
C GLN A 44 3.19 0.67 -16.57
N SER A 45 3.57 0.76 -17.85
CA SER A 45 3.01 -0.11 -18.88
C SER A 45 3.28 -1.58 -18.54
N GLN A 46 2.22 -2.39 -18.50
CA GLN A 46 2.23 -3.82 -18.11
C GLN A 46 2.38 -4.10 -16.60
N ASP A 47 2.20 -3.09 -15.74
CA ASP A 47 2.09 -3.33 -14.31
C ASP A 47 0.86 -4.22 -14.00
N GLU A 48 1.11 -5.32 -13.29
CA GLU A 48 0.06 -6.20 -12.81
C GLU A 48 -0.70 -5.56 -11.63
N THR A 49 -2.02 -5.71 -11.61
CA THR A 49 -2.85 -5.39 -10.45
C THR A 49 -3.37 -6.69 -9.86
N VAL A 50 -2.90 -7.04 -8.68
CA VAL A 50 -3.33 -8.26 -7.98
C VAL A 50 -4.68 -8.02 -7.33
N TRP A 51 -5.63 -8.91 -7.60
CA TRP A 51 -6.90 -8.99 -6.89
C TRP A 51 -7.01 -10.36 -6.22
N SER A 52 -7.18 -10.37 -4.90
CA SER A 52 -7.23 -11.59 -4.11
C SER A 52 -8.21 -11.43 -2.95
N THR A 53 -8.70 -12.57 -2.46
CA THR A 53 -9.62 -12.67 -1.31
C THR A 53 -9.01 -13.57 -0.27
N PHE A 54 -9.22 -13.24 1.01
CA PHE A 54 -8.71 -14.01 2.14
C PHE A 54 -9.87 -14.45 3.03
N ALA A 55 -9.62 -15.49 3.86
CA ALA A 55 -10.57 -15.87 4.90
C ALA A 55 -10.67 -14.75 5.95
N ASP A 56 -11.87 -14.55 6.51
CA ASP A 56 -12.14 -13.57 7.58
C ASP A 56 -11.26 -13.80 8.83
N SER A 57 -10.85 -15.05 9.06
CA SER A 57 -9.98 -15.44 10.17
C SER A 57 -8.48 -15.33 9.86
N SER A 58 -8.08 -14.77 8.71
CA SER A 58 -6.68 -14.66 8.33
C SER A 58 -5.93 -13.67 9.21
N ASP A 59 -4.74 -14.06 9.67
CA ASP A 59 -3.79 -13.24 10.41
C ASP A 59 -2.81 -12.47 9.50
N TYR A 60 -3.00 -12.55 8.18
CA TYR A 60 -2.16 -11.87 7.18
C TYR A 60 -2.27 -10.34 7.29
N PHE A 61 -3.47 -9.87 7.63
CA PHE A 61 -3.81 -8.46 7.80
C PHE A 61 -3.33 -7.94 9.17
N GLY A 62 -3.37 -6.62 9.36
CA GLY A 62 -2.95 -6.00 10.62
C GLY A 62 -3.88 -6.35 11.79
N ARG A 63 -4.78 -5.43 12.13
CA ARG A 63 -5.78 -5.64 13.18
C ARG A 63 -6.98 -6.46 12.65
N PRO A 64 -7.72 -7.18 13.50
CA PRO A 64 -8.89 -7.96 13.08
C PRO A 64 -9.96 -7.16 12.32
N GLU A 65 -10.10 -5.86 12.63
CA GLU A 65 -11.09 -4.99 11.97
C GLU A 65 -10.61 -4.46 10.60
N GLN A 66 -9.38 -4.77 10.20
CA GLN A 66 -8.83 -4.31 8.92
C GLN A 66 -9.36 -5.17 7.78
N GLN A 67 -10.29 -4.60 7.01
CA GLN A 67 -11.00 -5.30 5.93
C GLN A 67 -10.25 -5.30 4.59
N MET A 68 -9.22 -4.47 4.44
CA MET A 68 -8.48 -4.32 3.18
C MET A 68 -7.00 -4.09 3.47
N MET A 69 -6.15 -4.56 2.56
CA MET A 69 -4.72 -4.26 2.53
C MET A 69 -4.39 -3.74 1.13
N LEU A 70 -3.63 -2.65 1.07
CA LEU A 70 -3.07 -2.17 -0.19
C LEU A 70 -1.65 -2.72 -0.33
N ASN A 71 -1.36 -3.25 -1.52
CA ASN A 71 -0.03 -3.63 -1.95
C ASN A 71 0.52 -2.52 -2.85
N TYR A 72 1.61 -1.90 -2.44
CA TYR A 72 2.30 -0.86 -3.19
C TYR A 72 3.56 -1.44 -3.84
N ARG A 73 3.66 -1.31 -5.16
CA ARG A 73 4.87 -1.64 -5.90
C ARG A 73 5.98 -0.64 -5.60
N VAL A 74 7.19 -1.12 -5.36
CA VAL A 74 8.39 -0.31 -5.16
C VAL A 74 9.56 -0.85 -5.97
N THR A 75 10.46 0.04 -6.39
CA THR A 75 11.66 -0.35 -7.17
C THR A 75 12.79 -0.86 -6.29
N ASP A 76 12.84 -0.43 -5.03
CA ASP A 76 13.80 -0.89 -4.02
C ASP A 76 13.08 -0.98 -2.66
N LEU A 77 12.74 -2.21 -2.28
CA LEU A 77 12.04 -2.53 -1.06
C LEU A 77 12.87 -2.17 0.17
N ASN A 78 14.16 -2.48 0.16
CA ASN A 78 15.03 -2.23 1.32
C ASN A 78 15.20 -0.74 1.57
N ALA A 79 15.42 0.04 0.51
CA ALA A 79 15.50 1.50 0.61
C ALA A 79 14.18 2.10 1.10
N MET A 80 13.03 1.64 0.57
CA MET A 80 11.72 2.13 1.01
C MET A 80 11.47 1.82 2.50
N LEU A 81 11.74 0.59 2.94
CA LEU A 81 11.56 0.22 4.34
C LEU A 81 12.50 0.98 5.28
N ALA A 82 13.74 1.22 4.85
CA ALA A 82 14.69 2.04 5.60
C ALA A 82 14.21 3.50 5.72
N GLN A 83 13.69 4.07 4.63
CA GLN A 83 13.07 5.40 4.62
C GLN A 83 11.90 5.49 5.62
N LEU A 84 10.98 4.52 5.57
CA LEU A 84 9.84 4.47 6.48
C LEU A 84 10.29 4.35 7.94
N LYS A 85 11.24 3.47 8.22
CA LYS A 85 11.78 3.29 9.58
C LYS A 85 12.46 4.56 10.09
N ALA A 86 13.25 5.23 9.26
CA ALA A 86 13.90 6.50 9.61
C ALA A 86 12.88 7.63 9.90
N ALA A 87 11.71 7.58 9.25
CA ALA A 87 10.60 8.49 9.51
C ALA A 87 9.76 8.11 10.74
N GLY A 88 10.14 7.08 11.51
CA GLY A 88 9.41 6.61 12.69
C GLY A 88 8.15 5.82 12.37
N VAL A 89 7.96 5.38 11.12
CA VAL A 89 6.86 4.52 10.71
C VAL A 89 7.07 3.13 11.33
N ARG A 90 5.99 2.52 11.82
CA ARG A 90 6.01 1.12 12.25
C ARG A 90 6.19 0.23 11.03
N VAL A 91 7.35 -0.41 10.95
CA VAL A 91 7.69 -1.38 9.90
C VAL A 91 7.73 -2.77 10.53
N ASP A 92 7.11 -3.75 9.88
CA ASP A 92 7.15 -5.14 10.32
C ASP A 92 8.56 -5.72 10.15
N GLU A 93 8.95 -6.68 10.99
CA GLU A 93 10.23 -7.38 10.86
C GLU A 93 10.16 -8.49 9.80
N GLN A 94 8.96 -9.04 9.56
CA GLN A 94 8.74 -10.09 8.58
C GLN A 94 9.09 -9.63 7.16
N ARG A 95 9.78 -10.50 6.42
CA ARG A 95 10.09 -10.34 4.99
C ARG A 95 9.82 -11.64 4.28
N GLU A 96 9.32 -11.55 3.05
CA GLU A 96 9.15 -12.72 2.19
C GLU A 96 9.84 -12.48 0.85
N SER A 97 10.39 -13.54 0.29
CA SER A 97 11.00 -13.54 -1.05
C SER A 97 10.51 -14.78 -1.77
N GLY A 98 10.03 -14.60 -3.00
CA GLY A 98 9.46 -15.67 -3.81
C GLY A 98 9.66 -15.42 -5.30
N ASP A 99 9.02 -16.24 -6.13
CA ASP A 99 9.15 -16.15 -7.59
C ASP A 99 8.59 -14.83 -8.15
N TYR A 100 7.61 -14.24 -7.46
CA TYR A 100 6.94 -13.01 -7.89
C TYR A 100 7.63 -11.73 -7.41
N GLY A 101 8.60 -11.81 -6.49
CA GLY A 101 9.21 -10.64 -5.89
C GLY A 101 9.57 -10.79 -4.42
N ASP A 102 10.00 -9.66 -3.85
CA ASP A 102 10.24 -9.49 -2.43
C ASP A 102 9.11 -8.66 -1.80
N PHE A 103 8.77 -8.99 -0.56
CA PHE A 103 7.65 -8.40 0.17
C PHE A 103 8.08 -7.92 1.56
N GLY A 104 7.49 -6.80 1.97
CA GLY A 104 7.59 -6.27 3.32
C GLY A 104 6.33 -5.52 3.71
N TRP A 105 6.16 -5.25 5.01
CA TRP A 105 4.93 -4.62 5.52
C TRP A 105 5.25 -3.45 6.44
N ALA A 106 4.35 -2.47 6.44
CA ALA A 106 4.40 -1.31 7.32
C ALA A 106 2.98 -0.82 7.64
N TYR A 107 2.84 0.15 8.53
CA TYR A 107 1.55 0.63 9.02
C TYR A 107 1.42 2.14 8.79
N ASP A 108 0.28 2.56 8.25
CA ASP A 108 -0.06 3.98 8.08
C ASP A 108 -0.50 4.62 9.43
N PRO A 109 -0.74 5.95 9.48
CA PRO A 109 -1.21 6.63 10.69
C PRO A 109 -2.60 6.20 11.18
N GLU A 110 -3.41 5.56 10.32
CA GLU A 110 -4.71 4.97 10.71
C GLU A 110 -4.53 3.56 11.30
N GLY A 111 -3.30 3.04 11.33
CA GLY A 111 -2.95 1.71 11.80
C GLY A 111 -3.25 0.61 10.79
N ASN A 112 -3.47 0.94 9.52
CA ASN A 112 -3.66 -0.05 8.46
C ASN A 112 -2.32 -0.64 8.07
N LYS A 113 -2.18 -1.96 8.20
CA LYS A 113 -1.05 -2.70 7.63
C LYS A 113 -1.16 -2.64 6.11
N PHE A 114 -0.10 -2.20 5.45
CA PHE A 114 0.02 -2.26 3.99
C PHE A 114 1.24 -3.08 3.60
N GLU A 115 1.21 -3.58 2.38
CA GLU A 115 2.26 -4.41 1.80
C GLU A 115 3.07 -3.58 0.80
N LEU A 116 4.37 -3.81 0.77
CA LEU A 116 5.30 -3.28 -0.20
C LEU A 116 5.85 -4.46 -0.99
N TRP A 117 5.81 -4.35 -2.31
CA TRP A 117 6.25 -5.41 -3.20
C TRP A 117 7.27 -4.87 -4.20
N GLN A 118 8.44 -5.50 -4.23
CA GLN A 118 9.42 -5.31 -5.30
C GLN A 118 9.34 -6.51 -6.24
N PRO A 119 8.79 -6.37 -7.47
CA PRO A 119 8.79 -7.44 -8.45
C PRO A 119 10.21 -7.81 -8.89
N LYS A 120 10.37 -9.06 -9.33
CA LYS A 120 11.61 -9.56 -9.96
C LYS A 120 11.72 -9.17 -11.42
#